data_AF-A0A6A4KK05-F1
#
_entry.id   AF-A0A6A4KK05-F1
#
_cell.length_a   1.000
_cell.length_b   1.000
_cell.length_c   1.000
_cell.angle_alpha   90.00
_cell.angle_beta   90.00
_cell.angle_gamma   90.00
#
_symmetry.space_group_name_H-M   'P 1'
#
loop_
_entity.id
_entity.type
_entity.pdbx_description
1 polymer ?
#
loop_
_entity_poly.entity_id
_entity_poly.type
_entity_poly.pdbx_seq_one_letter_code
_entity_poly.pdbx_strand_id
1 'polypeptide(L)'
;MAEELSGVTVVFIIAGGVLTIILLFIFAKRQIMRFALRSRRGPHVPVGHGAKKSLKKEIHRRVDLIPKIVYEPQVINDNDSRYILPPGSQLPPFYYRLKACDDVKLLEKEITKQDGSLHRHPTENLRAYLLNTLGTPLNGVGQKLVQQFCDLYEHARHDPADFGDEEYQAYSRILLKLMDAARLLKNYGGNRKMSPRCTPVRAKPNEKNREPVENKTRDRRDETESNRESNETSV
;
A
#
# COMPACT_ATOMS: atom_id res chain seq x y z
N MET A 1 -0.67 63.24 -55.16
CA MET A 1 -2.01 63.51 -54.60
C MET A 1 -1.90 63.34 -53.10
N ALA A 2 -1.60 64.43 -52.39
CA ALA A 2 -1.57 64.45 -50.93
C ALA A 2 -2.91 65.06 -50.50
N GLU A 3 -3.83 64.22 -50.03
CA GLU A 3 -5.08 64.71 -49.46
C GLU A 3 -4.76 65.44 -48.15
N GLU A 4 -5.23 66.68 -48.02
CA GLU A 4 -5.18 67.43 -46.77
C GLU A 4 -6.04 66.70 -45.74
N LEU A 5 -5.38 65.94 -44.86
CA LEU A 5 -6.04 65.24 -43.77
C LEU A 5 -6.70 66.28 -42.85
N SER A 6 -8.03 66.35 -42.88
CA SER A 6 -8.84 67.17 -41.98
C SER A 6 -8.40 66.94 -40.53
N GLY A 7 -8.26 67.99 -39.72
CA GLY A 7 -7.78 67.88 -38.33
C GLY A 7 -8.55 66.85 -37.49
N VAL A 8 -9.82 66.59 -37.83
CA VAL A 8 -10.64 65.55 -37.22
C VAL A 8 -10.12 64.13 -37.49
N THR A 9 -9.67 63.82 -38.72
CA THR A 9 -9.10 62.50 -39.04
C THR A 9 -7.78 62.27 -38.31
N VAL A 10 -6.98 63.33 -38.15
CA VAL A 10 -5.74 63.29 -37.35
C VAL A 10 -6.04 62.94 -35.88
N VAL A 11 -7.07 63.54 -35.28
CA VAL A 11 -7.48 63.23 -33.89
C VAL A 11 -7.93 61.78 -33.75
N PHE A 12 -8.70 61.24 -34.70
CA PHE A 12 -9.11 59.83 -34.68
C PHE A 12 -7.92 58.86 -34.80
N ILE A 13 -6.93 59.18 -35.64
CA ILE A 13 -5.70 58.36 -35.78
C ILE A 13 -4.91 58.36 -34.48
N ILE A 14 -4.75 59.51 -33.82
CA ILE A 14 -4.03 59.61 -32.54
C ILE A 14 -4.79 58.86 -31.44
N ALA A 15 -6.10 59.06 -31.33
CA ALA A 15 -6.93 58.39 -30.33
C ALA A 15 -6.91 56.85 -30.52
N GLY A 16 -7.02 56.38 -31.77
CA GLY A 16 -6.91 54.96 -32.11
C GLY A 16 -5.52 54.39 -31.85
N GLY A 17 -4.46 55.14 -32.18
CA GLY A 17 -3.07 54.77 -31.89
C GLY A 17 -2.80 54.61 -30.39
N VAL A 18 -3.24 55.58 -29.59
CA VAL A 18 -3.10 55.50 -28.12
C VAL A 18 -3.91 54.34 -27.55
N LEU A 19 -5.16 54.14 -28.02
CA LEU A 19 -6.00 53.04 -27.58
C LEU A 19 -5.38 51.66 -27.89
N THR A 20 -4.86 51.48 -29.11
CA THR A 20 -4.23 50.21 -29.53
C THR A 20 -2.95 49.92 -28.74
N ILE A 21 -2.12 50.94 -28.48
CA ILE A 21 -0.92 50.80 -27.64
C ILE A 21 -1.29 50.39 -26.21
N ILE A 22 -2.30 51.03 -25.62
CA ILE A 22 -2.79 50.69 -24.28
C ILE A 22 -3.31 49.25 -24.22
N LEU A 23 -4.10 48.83 -25.21
CA LEU A 23 -4.60 47.45 -25.28
C LEU A 23 -3.47 46.43 -25.40
N LEU A 24 -2.48 46.68 -26.26
CA LEU A 24 -1.31 45.81 -26.43
C LEU A 24 -0.55 45.66 -25.11
N PHE A 25 -0.34 46.76 -24.38
CA PHE A 25 0.33 46.73 -23.08
C PHE A 25 -0.44 45.90 -22.03
N ILE A 26 -1.76 46.03 -21.99
CA ILE A 26 -2.61 45.22 -21.10
C ILE A 26 -2.54 43.74 -21.47
N PHE A 27 -2.60 43.40 -22.76
CA PHE A 27 -2.48 42.02 -23.22
C PHE A 27 -1.11 41.43 -22.90
N ALA A 28 -0.02 42.16 -23.16
CA ALA A 28 1.33 41.73 -22.84
C ALA A 28 1.49 41.49 -21.33
N LYS A 29 1.08 42.45 -20.49
CA LYS A 29 1.11 42.31 -19.02
C LYS A 29 0.31 41.09 -18.55
N ARG A 30 -0.88 40.88 -19.11
CA ARG A 30 -1.76 39.76 -18.74
C ARG A 30 -1.19 38.41 -19.19
N GLN A 31 -0.55 38.34 -20.35
CA GLN A 31 0.08 37.12 -20.85
C GLN A 31 1.34 36.78 -20.05
N ILE A 32 2.21 37.76 -19.78
CA ILE A 32 3.42 37.57 -18.96
C ILE A 32 3.03 37.13 -17.54
N MET A 33 2.00 37.74 -16.94
CA MET A 33 1.52 37.36 -15.61
C MET A 33 0.97 35.92 -15.58
N ARG A 34 0.19 35.52 -16.59
CA ARG A 34 -0.33 34.15 -16.70
C ARG A 34 0.81 33.14 -16.88
N PHE A 35 1.84 33.49 -17.64
CA PHE A 35 3.00 32.63 -17.86
C PHE A 35 3.87 32.51 -16.60
N ALA A 36 4.12 33.64 -15.91
CA ALA A 36 4.88 33.68 -14.66
C ALA A 36 4.18 32.94 -13.50
N LEU A 37 2.84 32.97 -13.44
CA LEU A 37 2.07 32.21 -12.44
C LEU A 37 2.08 30.70 -12.73
N ARG A 38 2.23 30.27 -13.99
CA ARG A 38 2.34 28.86 -14.38
C ARG A 38 3.76 28.30 -14.17
N SER A 39 4.78 29.15 -14.28
CA SER A 39 6.20 28.77 -14.17
C SER A 39 6.76 28.74 -12.74
N ARG A 40 6.07 29.32 -11.74
CA ARG A 40 6.46 29.26 -10.32
C ARG A 40 6.24 27.89 -9.66
N ARG A 41 6.54 26.79 -10.35
CA ARG A 41 6.68 25.49 -9.71
C ARG A 41 8.11 25.36 -9.17
N GLY A 42 8.36 26.00 -8.02
CA GLY A 42 9.63 25.87 -7.31
C GLY A 42 9.84 24.46 -6.74
N PRO A 43 11.08 24.09 -6.38
CA PRO A 43 11.44 22.78 -5.83
C PRO A 43 10.70 22.40 -4.53
N HIS A 44 10.13 23.38 -3.81
CA HIS A 44 9.42 23.20 -2.53
C HIS A 44 7.90 23.41 -2.62
N VAL A 45 7.32 23.16 -3.78
CA VAL A 45 5.86 23.21 -3.91
C VAL A 45 5.25 22.03 -3.16
N PRO A 46 4.29 22.25 -2.24
CA PRO A 46 3.69 21.18 -1.46
C PRO A 46 3.00 20.17 -2.39
N VAL A 47 3.13 18.89 -2.07
CA VAL A 47 2.53 17.80 -2.84
C VAL A 47 1.02 18.07 -3.00
N GLY A 48 0.54 18.06 -4.26
CA GLY A 48 -0.85 18.38 -4.60
C GLY A 48 -1.17 19.88 -4.76
N HIS A 49 -0.19 20.76 -4.91
CA HIS A 49 -0.43 22.18 -5.22
C HIS A 49 -1.17 22.38 -6.55
N GLY A 50 -2.23 23.19 -6.53
CA GLY A 50 -3.11 23.42 -7.69
C GLY A 50 -4.14 22.31 -7.95
N ALA A 51 -4.14 21.23 -7.15
CA ALA A 51 -5.17 20.20 -7.22
C ALA A 51 -6.44 20.59 -6.44
N LYS A 52 -7.60 20.04 -6.83
CA LYS A 52 -8.85 20.17 -6.06
C LYS A 52 -8.64 19.63 -4.64
N LYS A 53 -9.31 20.22 -3.64
CA LYS A 53 -9.16 19.85 -2.21
C LYS A 53 -9.33 18.35 -1.95
N SER A 54 -10.29 17.70 -2.62
CA SER A 54 -10.52 16.26 -2.53
C SER A 54 -9.33 15.43 -3.04
N LEU A 55 -8.78 15.80 -4.20
CA LEU A 55 -7.62 15.13 -4.79
C LEU A 55 -6.35 15.35 -3.97
N LYS A 56 -6.14 16.56 -3.43
CA LYS A 56 -5.02 16.84 -2.52
C LYS A 56 -5.08 15.96 -1.26
N LYS A 57 -6.27 15.79 -0.67
CA LYS A 57 -6.47 14.89 0.48
C LYS A 57 -6.15 13.44 0.14
N GLU A 58 -6.60 12.96 -1.02
CA GLU A 58 -6.30 11.59 -1.45
C GLU A 58 -4.81 11.37 -1.71
N ILE A 59 -4.12 12.34 -2.32
CA ILE A 59 -2.68 12.27 -2.55
C ILE A 59 -1.94 12.18 -1.21
N HIS A 60 -2.24 13.07 -0.26
CA HIS A 60 -1.64 12.99 1.07
C HIS A 60 -1.94 11.66 1.75
N ARG A 61 -3.21 11.19 1.73
CA ARG A 61 -3.58 9.89 2.28
C ARG A 61 -2.72 8.76 1.71
N ARG A 62 -2.49 8.73 0.40
CA ARG A 62 -1.66 7.69 -0.24
C ARG A 62 -0.19 7.84 0.09
N VAL A 63 0.33 9.07 0.16
CA VAL A 63 1.71 9.34 0.58
C VAL A 63 1.93 8.88 2.02
N ASP A 64 0.98 9.12 2.92
CA ASP A 64 1.02 8.66 4.31
C ASP A 64 0.96 7.13 4.43
N LEU A 65 0.49 6.43 3.40
CA LEU A 65 0.53 4.97 3.32
C LEU A 65 1.88 4.45 2.82
N ILE A 66 2.70 5.25 2.13
CA ILE A 66 3.99 4.79 1.58
C ILE A 66 4.91 4.19 2.65
N PRO A 67 5.09 4.81 3.84
CA PRO A 67 5.91 4.21 4.90
C PRO A 67 5.40 2.85 5.40
N LYS A 68 4.12 2.53 5.16
CA LYS A 68 3.52 1.24 5.51
C LYS A 68 3.73 0.19 4.42
N ILE A 69 4.08 0.60 3.20
CA ILE A 69 4.40 -0.31 2.10
C ILE A 69 5.86 -0.72 2.28
N VAL A 70 6.07 -1.76 3.08
CA VAL A 70 7.38 -2.40 3.19
C VAL A 70 7.23 -3.82 2.68
N TYR A 71 8.09 -4.20 1.74
CA TYR A 71 8.05 -5.50 1.08
C TYR A 71 9.43 -6.14 1.16
N GLU A 72 9.48 -7.40 1.61
CA GLU A 72 10.72 -8.15 1.67
C GLU A 72 10.83 -9.09 0.46
N PRO A 73 11.69 -8.79 -0.54
CA PRO A 73 11.77 -9.56 -1.77
C PRO A 73 12.33 -10.96 -1.52
N GLN A 74 11.76 -11.98 -2.17
CA GLN A 74 12.32 -13.33 -2.18
C GLN A 74 13.57 -13.34 -3.06
N VAL A 75 14.66 -13.92 -2.56
CA VAL A 75 15.98 -13.77 -3.19
C VAL A 75 16.29 -14.92 -4.16
N ILE A 76 15.86 -16.13 -3.81
CA ILE A 76 15.98 -17.33 -4.64
C ILE A 76 14.68 -17.57 -5.39
N ASN A 77 14.79 -17.77 -6.70
CA ASN A 77 13.69 -18.24 -7.54
C ASN A 77 13.82 -19.76 -7.70
N ASP A 78 12.78 -20.51 -7.34
CA ASP A 78 12.77 -21.98 -7.41
C ASP A 78 12.95 -22.51 -8.84
N ASN A 79 12.65 -21.69 -9.86
CA ASN A 79 12.83 -22.02 -11.27
C ASN A 79 14.22 -21.70 -11.82
N ASP A 80 15.14 -21.22 -10.99
CA ASP A 80 16.48 -20.82 -11.44
C ASP A 80 17.41 -22.03 -11.54
N SER A 81 17.68 -22.46 -12.77
CA SER A 81 18.55 -23.61 -13.07
C SER A 81 20.01 -23.40 -12.65
N ARG A 82 20.41 -22.16 -12.29
CA ARG A 82 21.76 -21.83 -11.82
C ARG A 82 22.16 -22.53 -10.52
N TYR A 83 21.20 -23.03 -9.75
CA TYR A 83 21.44 -23.76 -8.51
C TYR A 83 21.26 -25.28 -8.65
N ILE A 84 20.91 -25.76 -9.85
CA ILE A 84 20.85 -27.18 -10.20
C ILE A 84 22.23 -27.58 -10.72
N LEU A 85 23.10 -27.91 -9.80
CA LEU A 85 24.52 -28.17 -10.06
C LEU A 85 24.78 -29.67 -10.30
N PRO A 86 25.63 -30.05 -11.27
CA PRO A 86 26.05 -31.43 -11.46
C PRO A 86 26.71 -32.02 -10.19
N PRO A 87 26.62 -33.35 -9.97
CA PRO A 87 27.25 -33.98 -8.81
C PRO A 87 28.76 -33.67 -8.79
N GLY A 88 29.24 -33.10 -7.68
CA GLY A 88 30.65 -32.71 -7.50
C GLY A 88 30.99 -31.24 -7.79
N SER A 89 30.01 -30.43 -8.20
CA SER A 89 30.20 -28.97 -8.29
C SER A 89 29.75 -28.26 -7.01
N GLN A 90 30.57 -27.32 -6.55
CA GLN A 90 30.33 -26.59 -5.29
C GLN A 90 29.33 -25.46 -5.52
N LEU A 91 28.37 -25.31 -4.59
CA LEU A 91 27.43 -24.19 -4.63
C LEU A 91 28.16 -22.86 -4.40
N PRO A 92 27.66 -21.74 -4.97
CA PRO A 92 28.20 -20.43 -4.67
C PRO A 92 28.19 -20.15 -3.15
N PRO A 93 29.23 -19.52 -2.58
CA PRO A 93 29.34 -19.29 -1.13
C PRO A 93 28.16 -18.55 -0.51
N PHE A 94 27.49 -17.69 -1.28
CA PHE A 94 26.33 -16.93 -0.80
C PHE A 94 25.02 -17.73 -0.79
N TYR A 95 24.94 -18.87 -1.49
CA TYR A 95 23.67 -19.60 -1.67
C TYR A 95 22.96 -19.89 -0.35
N TYR A 96 23.69 -20.39 0.64
CA TYR A 96 23.14 -20.73 1.95
C TYR A 96 22.62 -19.50 2.71
N ARG A 97 23.24 -18.33 2.53
CA ARG A 97 22.75 -17.06 3.09
C ARG A 97 21.41 -16.67 2.50
N LEU A 98 21.31 -16.74 1.17
CA LEU A 98 20.08 -16.42 0.44
C LEU A 98 18.96 -17.38 0.85
N LYS A 99 19.28 -18.66 0.97
CA LYS A 99 18.34 -19.70 1.37
C LYS A 99 17.83 -19.49 2.80
N ALA A 100 18.72 -19.21 3.74
CA ALA A 100 18.33 -18.89 5.12
C ALA A 100 17.40 -17.65 5.18
N CYS A 101 17.69 -16.63 4.37
CA CYS A 101 16.86 -15.42 4.28
C CYS A 101 15.42 -15.71 3.81
N ASP A 102 15.27 -16.56 2.80
CA ASP A 102 13.96 -16.93 2.26
C ASP A 102 13.21 -17.92 3.15
N ASP A 103 13.92 -18.84 3.79
CA ASP A 103 13.35 -19.86 4.68
C ASP A 103 12.62 -19.24 5.89
N VAL A 104 13.05 -18.08 6.40
CA VAL A 104 12.31 -17.35 7.46
C VAL A 104 10.89 -17.03 7.01
N LYS A 105 10.68 -16.69 5.74
CA LYS A 105 9.36 -16.36 5.20
C LYS A 105 8.45 -17.59 5.17
N LEU A 106 9.02 -18.79 5.05
CA LEU A 106 8.24 -20.03 5.17
C LEU A 106 7.71 -20.20 6.60
N LEU A 107 8.53 -19.91 7.61
CA LEU A 107 8.09 -19.91 9.01
C LEU A 107 7.00 -18.86 9.27
N GLU A 108 7.18 -17.63 8.80
CA GLU A 108 6.17 -16.57 8.94
C GLU A 108 4.85 -16.91 8.25
N LYS A 109 4.91 -17.51 7.03
CA LYS A 109 3.75 -18.01 6.31
C LYS A 109 3.04 -19.12 7.10
N GLU A 110 3.79 -20.04 7.70
CA GLU A 110 3.21 -21.11 8.50
C GLU A 110 2.55 -20.57 9.78
N ILE A 111 3.15 -19.60 10.47
CA ILE A 111 2.52 -18.93 11.63
C ILE A 111 1.24 -18.21 11.22
N THR A 112 1.28 -17.44 10.13
CA THR A 112 0.13 -16.69 9.61
C THR A 112 -1.00 -17.63 9.15
N LYS A 113 -0.65 -18.82 8.64
CA LYS A 113 -1.63 -19.84 8.24
C LYS A 113 -2.40 -20.42 9.44
N GLN A 114 -1.75 -20.53 10.60
CA GLN A 114 -2.40 -21.03 11.82
C GLN A 114 -3.25 -19.95 12.49
N ASP A 115 -2.78 -18.71 12.48
CA ASP A 115 -3.51 -17.55 13.01
C ASP A 115 -3.26 -16.32 12.12
N GLY A 116 -4.29 -15.91 11.37
CA GLY A 116 -4.21 -14.78 10.44
C GLY A 116 -3.98 -13.42 11.11
N SER A 117 -4.08 -13.33 12.44
CA SER A 117 -3.73 -12.12 13.20
C SER A 117 -2.23 -12.01 13.52
N LEU A 118 -1.48 -13.12 13.44
CA LEU A 118 -0.06 -13.20 13.79
C LEU A 118 0.85 -12.96 12.58
N HIS A 119 0.61 -11.88 11.85
CA HIS A 119 1.47 -11.45 10.76
C HIS A 119 2.55 -10.48 11.26
N ARG A 120 3.82 -10.71 10.91
CA ARG A 120 4.92 -9.80 11.27
C ARG A 120 4.84 -8.53 10.41
N HIS A 121 4.87 -7.35 11.04
CA HIS A 121 5.05 -6.12 10.29
C HIS A 121 6.52 -6.02 9.82
N PRO A 122 6.83 -5.60 8.58
CA PRO A 122 8.20 -5.63 8.08
C PRO A 122 9.22 -4.79 8.87
N THR A 123 8.76 -3.79 9.63
CA THR A 123 9.60 -2.97 10.52
C THR A 123 9.76 -3.57 11.92
N GLU A 124 9.09 -4.67 12.22
CA GLU A 124 9.13 -5.34 13.51
C GLU A 124 10.36 -6.26 13.58
N ASN A 125 11.02 -6.29 14.74
CA ASN A 125 12.15 -7.19 14.95
C ASN A 125 11.66 -8.65 14.93
N LEU A 126 12.28 -9.48 14.08
CA LEU A 126 11.99 -10.92 13.96
C LEU A 126 12.02 -11.61 15.32
N ARG A 127 12.98 -11.23 16.16
CA ARG A 127 13.15 -11.77 17.49
C ARG A 127 11.94 -11.52 18.39
N ALA A 128 11.50 -10.27 18.47
CA ALA A 128 10.35 -9.87 19.28
C ALA A 128 9.08 -10.56 18.78
N TYR A 129 8.90 -10.63 17.46
CA TYR A 129 7.79 -11.30 16.81
C TYR A 129 7.73 -12.79 17.18
N LEU A 130 8.83 -13.54 17.05
CA LEU A 130 8.88 -14.97 17.34
C LEU A 130 8.67 -15.26 18.84
N LEU A 131 9.19 -14.42 19.74
CA LEU A 131 8.97 -14.58 21.17
C LEU A 131 7.51 -14.34 21.58
N ASN A 132 6.86 -13.34 20.96
CA ASN A 132 5.45 -13.04 21.23
C ASN A 132 4.50 -14.09 20.64
N THR A 133 4.85 -14.67 19.49
CA THR A 133 4.01 -15.65 18.79
C THR A 133 4.22 -17.08 19.29
N LEU A 134 5.47 -17.51 19.42
CA LEU A 134 5.86 -18.89 19.76
C LEU A 134 6.27 -19.06 21.24
N GLY A 135 6.23 -18.00 22.06
CA GLY A 135 6.58 -18.07 23.47
C GLY A 135 5.72 -19.08 24.26
N THR A 136 4.42 -19.14 23.98
CA THR A 136 3.48 -20.09 24.61
C THR A 136 3.73 -21.55 24.22
N PRO A 137 3.80 -21.93 22.92
CA PRO A 137 4.02 -23.33 22.54
C PRO A 137 5.42 -23.87 22.87
N LEU A 138 6.43 -23.01 23.04
CA LEU A 138 7.81 -23.46 23.28
C LEU A 138 8.23 -23.57 24.77
N ASN A 139 7.29 -23.39 25.71
CA ASN A 139 7.40 -23.73 27.13
C ASN A 139 8.77 -23.45 27.80
N GLY A 140 9.21 -22.18 27.80
CA GLY A 140 10.42 -21.70 28.49
C GLY A 140 11.75 -22.00 27.78
N VAL A 141 11.95 -23.24 27.30
CA VAL A 141 13.14 -23.63 26.51
C VAL A 141 13.18 -22.94 25.14
N GLY A 142 12.00 -22.55 24.64
CA GLY A 142 11.82 -21.77 23.42
C GLY A 142 12.60 -20.48 23.32
N GLN A 143 12.80 -19.79 24.44
CA GLN A 143 13.48 -18.49 24.43
C GLN A 143 14.92 -18.62 23.92
N LYS A 144 15.63 -19.66 24.36
CA LYS A 144 16.99 -19.97 23.89
C LYS A 144 16.99 -20.42 22.43
N LEU A 145 15.98 -21.18 22.02
CA LEU A 145 15.84 -21.65 20.64
C LEU A 145 15.60 -20.49 19.67
N VAL A 146 14.69 -19.57 20.01
CA VAL A 146 14.44 -18.35 19.23
C VAL A 146 15.67 -17.44 19.24
N GLN A 147 16.37 -17.31 20.37
CA GLN A 147 17.63 -16.56 20.42
C GLN A 147 18.63 -17.10 19.39
N GLN A 148 18.93 -18.39 19.47
CA GLN A 148 19.90 -19.04 18.60
C GLN A 148 19.49 -18.96 17.12
N PHE A 149 18.19 -19.09 16.84
CA PHE A 149 17.65 -18.93 15.49
C PHE A 149 17.90 -17.51 14.95
N CYS A 150 17.56 -16.48 15.74
CA CYS A 150 17.75 -15.10 15.35
C CYS A 150 19.24 -14.76 15.17
N ASP A 151 20.13 -15.29 16.02
CA ASP A 151 21.57 -15.04 15.91
C ASP A 151 22.13 -15.64 14.61
N LEU A 152 21.73 -16.87 14.25
CA LEU A 152 22.10 -17.50 12.97
C LEU A 152 21.52 -16.76 11.76
N TYR A 153 20.32 -16.20 11.89
CA TYR A 153 19.70 -15.41 10.84
C TYR A 153 20.40 -14.05 10.63
N GLU A 154 20.74 -13.36 11.72
CA GLU A 154 21.52 -12.12 11.68
C GLU A 154 22.91 -12.39 11.09
N HIS A 155 23.52 -13.53 11.44
CA HIS A 155 24.76 -14.01 10.86
C HIS A 155 24.65 -14.17 9.33
N ALA A 156 23.61 -14.85 8.85
CA ALA A 156 23.37 -15.00 7.40
C ALA A 156 23.16 -13.67 6.66
N ARG A 157 22.48 -12.70 7.29
CA ARG A 157 22.09 -11.42 6.66
C ARG A 157 23.17 -10.35 6.68
N HIS A 158 23.87 -10.20 7.80
CA HIS A 158 24.64 -9.00 8.09
C HIS A 158 26.10 -9.27 8.44
N ASP A 159 26.46 -10.51 8.77
CA ASP A 159 27.81 -10.83 9.18
C ASP A 159 28.75 -10.95 7.96
N PRO A 160 29.96 -10.36 8.05
CA PRO A 160 31.00 -10.54 7.03
C PRO A 160 31.58 -11.96 6.96
N ALA A 161 31.49 -12.79 8.00
CA ALA A 161 32.07 -14.14 8.02
C ALA A 161 31.29 -15.15 7.17
N ASP A 162 31.97 -16.15 6.60
CA ASP A 162 31.35 -17.13 5.69
C ASP A 162 30.21 -17.90 6.38
N PHE A 163 29.11 -18.07 5.65
CA PHE A 163 27.94 -18.83 6.09
C PHE A 163 27.75 -20.00 5.12
N GLY A 164 28.25 -21.17 5.50
CA GLY A 164 28.30 -22.36 4.67
C GLY A 164 27.15 -23.34 4.93
N ASP A 165 27.37 -24.59 4.51
CA ASP A 165 26.41 -25.66 4.70
C ASP A 165 26.25 -26.01 6.19
N GLU A 166 27.34 -26.04 6.97
CA GLU A 166 27.28 -26.42 8.40
C GLU A 166 26.38 -25.47 9.22
N GLU A 167 26.57 -24.16 9.05
CA GLU A 167 25.75 -23.13 9.68
C GLU A 167 24.30 -23.21 9.19
N TYR A 168 24.10 -23.45 7.89
CA TYR A 168 22.77 -23.63 7.32
C TYR A 168 22.06 -24.89 7.86
N GLN A 169 22.75 -26.01 8.04
CA GLN A 169 22.18 -27.21 8.65
C GLN A 169 21.82 -26.99 10.12
N ALA A 170 22.64 -26.24 10.86
CA ALA A 170 22.30 -25.82 12.23
C ALA A 170 21.04 -24.94 12.25
N TYR A 171 20.98 -23.95 11.37
CA TYR A 171 19.84 -23.07 11.18
C TYR A 171 18.56 -23.84 10.80
N SER A 172 18.64 -24.73 9.80
CA SER A 172 17.52 -25.51 9.29
C SER A 172 16.94 -26.45 10.35
N ARG A 173 17.79 -27.08 11.18
CA ARG A 173 17.32 -27.91 12.30
C ARG A 173 16.51 -27.11 13.33
N ILE A 174 16.90 -25.87 13.60
CA ILE A 174 16.17 -24.99 14.52
C ILE A 174 14.88 -24.49 13.86
N LEU A 175 14.95 -24.11 12.59
CA LEU A 175 13.79 -23.70 11.80
C LEU A 175 12.69 -24.77 11.82
N LEU A 176 13.03 -26.04 11.58
CA LEU A 176 12.07 -27.14 11.61
C LEU A 176 11.40 -27.29 12.98
N LYS A 177 12.16 -27.16 14.07
CA LYS A 177 11.60 -27.16 15.43
C LYS A 177 10.63 -26.00 15.66
N LEU A 178 10.96 -24.81 15.14
CA LEU A 178 10.08 -23.64 15.22
C LEU A 178 8.83 -23.81 14.34
N MET A 179 8.95 -24.43 13.17
CA MET A 179 7.80 -24.77 12.32
C MET A 179 6.85 -25.76 13.00
N ASP A 180 7.38 -26.77 13.67
CA ASP A 180 6.56 -27.72 14.44
C ASP A 180 5.86 -27.03 15.62
N ALA A 181 6.55 -26.13 16.33
CA ALA A 181 5.94 -25.30 17.35
C ALA A 181 4.86 -24.35 16.78
N ALA A 182 5.08 -23.81 15.58
CA ALA A 182 4.09 -23.00 14.88
C ALA A 182 2.84 -23.82 14.54
N ARG A 183 2.97 -25.07 14.08
CA ARG A 183 1.84 -25.98 13.84
C ARG A 183 1.03 -26.27 15.11
N LEU A 184 1.69 -26.32 16.27
CA LEU A 184 1.03 -26.49 17.56
C LEU A 184 0.22 -25.26 18.00
N LEU A 185 0.42 -24.07 17.40
CA LEU A 185 -0.35 -22.86 17.73
C LEU A 185 -1.86 -23.06 17.57
N LYS A 186 -2.29 -23.90 16.62
CA LYS A 186 -3.70 -24.27 16.43
C LYS A 186 -4.35 -24.83 17.69
N ASN A 187 -3.58 -25.58 18.50
CA ASN A 187 -4.09 -26.22 19.72
C ASN A 187 -4.17 -25.23 20.90
N TYR A 188 -3.40 -24.15 20.88
CA TYR A 188 -3.41 -23.10 21.92
C TYR A 188 -4.33 -21.91 21.61
N GLY A 189 -4.90 -21.86 20.40
CA GLY A 189 -5.75 -20.77 19.92
C GLY A 189 -7.08 -20.57 20.68
N GLY A 190 -7.47 -21.51 21.54
CA GLY A 190 -8.69 -21.39 22.35
C GLY A 190 -8.59 -20.40 23.53
N ASN A 191 -7.38 -20.04 23.99
CA ASN A 191 -7.21 -19.36 25.28
C ASN A 191 -6.47 -18.01 25.22
N ARG A 192 -6.10 -17.51 24.04
CA ARG A 192 -5.53 -16.14 23.91
C ARG A 192 -6.66 -15.10 23.95
N LYS A 193 -7.23 -14.91 25.14
CA LYS A 193 -8.08 -13.75 25.42
C LYS A 193 -7.25 -12.48 25.25
N MET A 194 -7.59 -11.76 24.18
CA MET A 194 -7.48 -10.32 23.96
C MET A 194 -6.72 -9.53 25.02
N SER A 195 -5.58 -8.97 24.63
CA SER A 195 -4.99 -7.84 25.34
C SER A 195 -5.97 -6.65 25.35
N PRO A 196 -6.06 -5.82 26.41
CA PRO A 196 -7.12 -4.82 26.60
C PRO A 196 -7.05 -3.61 25.65
N ARG A 197 -6.12 -3.60 24.68
CA ARG A 197 -5.88 -2.46 23.77
C ARG A 197 -6.48 -2.60 22.38
N CYS A 198 -7.19 -3.68 22.09
CA CYS A 198 -8.01 -3.74 20.88
C CYS A 198 -9.35 -3.07 21.16
N THR A 199 -9.55 -1.88 20.59
CA THR A 199 -10.90 -1.37 20.37
C THR A 199 -11.71 -2.46 19.64
N PRO A 200 -12.94 -2.75 20.06
CA PRO A 200 -13.71 -3.81 19.44
C PRO A 200 -14.04 -3.38 18.01
N VAL A 201 -13.34 -3.97 17.04
CA VAL A 201 -13.84 -4.00 15.66
C VAL A 201 -15.10 -4.84 15.72
N ARG A 202 -16.24 -4.16 15.63
CA ARG A 202 -17.56 -4.78 15.54
C ARG A 202 -17.55 -5.73 14.35
N ALA A 203 -17.37 -7.02 14.62
CA ALA A 203 -17.57 -8.06 13.62
C ALA A 203 -19.01 -7.92 13.12
N LYS A 204 -19.18 -7.54 11.86
CA LYS A 204 -20.48 -7.67 11.20
C LYS A 204 -20.76 -9.17 11.12
N PRO A 205 -21.88 -9.66 11.65
CA PRO A 205 -22.24 -11.05 11.47
C PRO A 205 -22.45 -11.31 9.97
N ASN A 206 -21.93 -12.46 9.56
CA ASN A 206 -22.02 -13.05 8.24
C ASN A 206 -23.50 -13.24 7.87
N GLU A 207 -24.09 -12.32 7.10
CA GLU A 207 -25.37 -12.55 6.42
C GLU A 207 -25.13 -13.45 5.20
N LYS A 208 -25.06 -14.75 5.44
CA LYS A 208 -25.51 -15.75 4.47
C LYS A 208 -26.87 -16.26 4.94
N ASN A 209 -27.84 -16.19 4.03
CA ASN A 209 -29.28 -16.45 4.18
C ASN A 209 -30.12 -15.31 4.75
N ARG A 210 -30.31 -14.26 3.96
CA ARG A 210 -31.62 -13.60 3.82
C ARG A 210 -31.88 -13.34 2.33
N GLU A 211 -32.87 -14.03 1.81
CA GLU A 211 -33.45 -13.74 0.50
C GLU A 211 -33.95 -12.28 0.45
N PRO A 212 -33.90 -11.61 -0.71
CA PRO A 212 -34.38 -10.24 -0.83
C PRO A 212 -35.91 -10.23 -0.91
N VAL A 213 -36.59 -10.07 0.24
CA VAL A 213 -37.98 -9.62 0.27
C VAL A 213 -38.00 -8.09 0.31
N GLU A 214 -37.61 -7.49 -0.81
CA GLU A 214 -37.81 -6.05 -1.02
C GLU A 214 -38.06 -5.79 -2.50
N ASN A 215 -39.19 -6.28 -3.01
CA ASN A 215 -39.76 -5.84 -4.28
C ASN A 215 -41.30 -5.88 -4.33
N LYS A 216 -42.00 -5.95 -3.18
CA LYS A 216 -43.47 -5.98 -3.14
C LYS A 216 -44.14 -4.68 -2.64
N THR A 217 -43.38 -3.62 -2.42
CA THR A 217 -43.91 -2.36 -1.86
C THR A 217 -43.73 -1.13 -2.75
N ARG A 218 -43.07 -1.27 -3.91
CA ARG A 218 -43.04 -0.22 -4.95
C ARG A 218 -44.05 -0.47 -6.08
N ASP A 219 -44.27 -1.73 -6.47
CA ASP A 219 -45.23 -2.05 -7.54
C ASP A 219 -46.70 -1.72 -7.18
N ARG A 220 -47.06 -1.79 -5.89
CA ARG A 220 -48.42 -1.39 -5.46
C ARG A 220 -48.67 0.12 -5.44
N ARG A 221 -47.63 0.96 -5.51
CA ARG A 221 -47.81 2.41 -5.50
C ARG A 221 -47.97 2.95 -6.92
N ASP A 222 -47.25 2.37 -7.89
CA ASP A 222 -47.33 2.79 -9.29
C ASP A 222 -48.56 2.21 -10.03
N GLU A 223 -49.08 1.04 -9.62
CA GLU A 223 -50.36 0.53 -10.15
C GLU A 223 -51.59 1.30 -9.64
N THR A 224 -51.51 1.97 -8.48
CA THR A 224 -52.65 2.73 -7.93
C THR A 224 -52.75 4.15 -8.51
N GLU A 225 -51.65 4.70 -9.04
CA GLU A 225 -51.65 6.02 -9.68
C GLU A 225 -51.99 5.95 -11.18
N SER A 226 -51.57 4.91 -11.92
CA SER A 226 -51.94 4.80 -13.36
C SER A 226 -53.42 4.46 -13.61
N ASN A 227 -54.10 3.82 -12.64
CA ASN A 227 -55.52 3.46 -12.72
C ASN A 227 -56.47 4.60 -12.29
N ARG A 228 -55.93 5.73 -11.80
CA ARG A 228 -56.71 6.96 -11.50
C ARG A 228 -56.72 7.95 -12.66
N GLU A 229 -55.66 8.00 -13.46
CA GLU A 229 -55.58 8.92 -14.62
C GLU A 229 -56.34 8.40 -15.87
N SER A 230 -56.66 7.11 -15.93
CA SER A 230 -57.34 6.49 -17.08
C SER A 230 -58.88 6.50 -16.99
N ASN A 231 -59.47 6.92 -15.86
CA ASN A 231 -60.93 6.98 -15.66
C ASN A 231 -61.53 8.40 -15.69
N GLU A 232 -60.73 9.45 -15.95
CA GLU A 232 -61.24 10.84 -16.09
C GLU A 232 -61.35 11.33 -17.54
N THR A 233 -61.03 10.52 -18.54
CA THR A 233 -61.22 10.88 -19.97
C THR A 233 -62.05 9.84 -20.71
N SER A 234 -63.32 9.70 -20.33
CA SER A 234 -64.37 9.18 -21.22
C SER A 234 -65.76 9.45 -20.64
N VAL A 235 -66.26 10.66 -20.88
CA VAL A 235 -67.66 10.97 -21.21
C VAL A 235 -67.66 12.07 -22.25
#